data_AF-S4I8U5-F1
#
_entry.id   AF-S4I8U5-F1
#
_cell.length_a   1.000
_cell.length_b   1.000
_cell.length_c   1.000
_cell.angle_alpha   90.00
_cell.angle_beta   90.00
_cell.angle_gamma   90.00
#
_symmetry.space_group_name_H-M   'P 1'
#
loop_
_entity.id
_entity.type
_entity.pdbx_description
1 polymer ?
#
loop_
_entity_poly.entity_id
_entity_poly.type
_entity_poly.pdbx_seq_one_letter_code
_entity_poly.pdbx_strand_id
1 'polypeptide(L)' 'GSNGESSTERIIVVMNPGLNEETIALSALAGLTPEAILQPRLSIGAVACDSSALKLGGQSFALFVL' A
#
# COMPACT_ATOMS: atom_id res chain seq x y z
N GLY A 1 -16.06 -22.16 -25.10
CA GLY A 1 -14.76 -21.91 -24.46
C GLY A 1 -14.87 -20.58 -23.75
N SER A 2 -14.87 -20.59 -22.42
CA SER A 2 -14.82 -19.35 -21.64
C SER A 2 -13.38 -19.18 -21.20
N ASN A 3 -12.75 -18.12 -21.70
CA ASN A 3 -11.39 -17.74 -21.32
C ASN A 3 -11.33 -17.59 -19.80
N GLY A 4 -10.50 -18.40 -19.16
CA GLY A 4 -10.11 -18.24 -17.77
C GLY A 4 -9.22 -17.01 -17.63
N GLU A 5 -9.83 -15.85 -17.50
CA GLU A 5 -9.16 -14.70 -16.90
C GLU A 5 -9.12 -14.96 -15.40
N SER A 6 -8.04 -15.58 -14.95
CA SER A 6 -7.66 -15.57 -13.54
C SER A 6 -7.50 -14.09 -13.16
N SER A 7 -8.50 -13.50 -12.49
CA SER A 7 -8.42 -12.15 -11.93
C SER A 7 -7.11 -12.04 -11.17
N THR A 8 -6.12 -11.37 -11.76
CA THR A 8 -4.78 -11.32 -11.18
C THR A 8 -4.87 -10.30 -10.06
N GLU A 9 -5.08 -10.76 -8.83
CA GLU A 9 -5.02 -9.90 -7.65
C GLU A 9 -3.69 -9.15 -7.67
N ARG A 10 -3.75 -7.82 -7.76
CA ARG A 10 -2.56 -6.98 -7.75
C ARG A 10 -2.31 -6.56 -6.32
N ILE A 11 -1.11 -6.80 -5.85
CA ILE A 11 -0.72 -6.54 -4.47
C ILE A 11 0.35 -5.46 -4.47
N ILE A 12 0.17 -4.43 -3.65
CA ILE A 12 1.19 -3.44 -3.37
C ILE A 12 1.70 -3.68 -1.96
N VAL A 13 3.01 -3.90 -1.86
CA VAL A 13 3.70 -4.05 -0.59
C VAL A 13 4.63 -2.86 -0.41
N VAL A 14 4.51 -2.19 0.73
CA VAL A 14 5.34 -1.04 1.07
C VAL A 14 5.99 -1.31 2.42
N MET A 15 7.29 -1.07 2.50
CA MET A 15 8.09 -1.32 3.70
C MET A 15 9.01 -0.14 3.96
N ASN A 16 9.04 0.32 5.20
CA ASN A 16 10.08 1.19 5.70
C ASN A 16 10.98 0.40 6.66
N PRO A 17 12.14 -0.11 6.20
CA PRO A 17 13.10 -0.81 7.07
C PRO A 17 13.93 0.15 7.92
N GLY A 18 13.84 1.46 7.68
CA GLY A 18 14.58 2.49 8.40
C GLY A 18 14.08 2.71 9.82
N LEU A 19 14.81 3.54 10.58
CA LEU A 19 14.43 3.91 11.95
C LEU A 19 13.58 5.19 12.01
N ASN A 20 13.57 5.97 10.93
CA ASN A 20 12.87 7.24 10.83
C ASN A 20 11.57 7.08 10.04
N GLU A 21 10.68 8.05 10.17
CA GLU A 21 9.48 8.14 9.33
C GLU A 21 9.84 8.43 7.87
N GLU A 22 9.15 7.75 6.96
CA GLU A 22 9.22 7.95 5.51
C GLU A 22 7.83 8.28 4.96
N THR A 23 7.80 9.13 3.94
CA THR A 23 6.55 9.52 3.26
C THR A 23 6.66 9.21 1.77
N ILE A 24 5.67 8.47 1.26
CA ILE A 24 5.59 8.07 -0.15
C ILE A 24 4.37 8.72 -0.76
N ALA A 25 4.57 9.49 -1.83
CA ALA A 25 3.48 10.09 -2.58
C ALA A 25 2.60 9.01 -3.24
N LEU A 26 1.28 9.18 -3.22
CA LEU A 26 0.34 8.25 -3.85
C LEU A 26 0.61 8.03 -5.33
N SER A 27 1.09 9.06 -6.03
CA SER A 27 1.45 8.98 -7.45
C SER A 27 2.56 7.95 -7.72
N ALA A 28 3.36 7.59 -6.73
CA ALA A 28 4.38 6.55 -6.84
C ALA A 28 3.82 5.14 -6.63
N LEU A 29 2.64 5.01 -6.01
CA LEU A 29 1.96 3.74 -5.74
C LEU A 29 0.99 3.46 -6.89
N ALA A 30 1.53 3.12 -8.06
CA ALA A 30 0.77 2.95 -9.29
C ALA A 30 -0.40 1.97 -9.13
N GLY A 31 -1.62 2.46 -9.35
CA GLY A 31 -2.86 1.68 -9.29
C GLY A 31 -3.54 1.65 -7.93
N LEU A 32 -2.91 2.19 -6.89
CA LEU A 32 -3.52 2.30 -5.56
C LEU A 32 -4.56 3.43 -5.57
N THR A 33 -5.84 3.07 -5.47
CA THR A 33 -6.91 4.07 -5.41
C THR A 33 -6.94 4.74 -4.03
N PRO A 34 -7.47 5.97 -3.92
CA PRO A 34 -7.68 6.64 -2.64
C PRO A 34 -8.52 5.81 -1.66
N GLU A 35 -9.41 4.94 -2.15
CA GLU A 35 -10.21 4.05 -1.32
C GLU A 35 -9.39 2.85 -0.82
N ALA A 36 -8.60 2.23 -1.70
CA ALA A 36 -7.79 1.05 -1.37
C ALA A 36 -6.72 1.36 -0.32
N ILE A 37 -6.14 2.57 -0.35
CA ILE A 37 -5.10 2.93 0.61
C ILE A 37 -5.62 3.14 2.04
N LEU A 38 -6.91 3.46 2.20
CA LEU A 38 -7.53 3.56 3.52
C LEU A 38 -7.83 2.17 4.11
N GLN A 39 -7.66 1.09 3.34
CA GLN A 39 -7.97 -0.27 3.73
C GLN A 39 -6.78 -1.23 3.48
N PRO A 40 -5.64 -1.04 4.19
CA PRO A 40 -4.55 -2.00 4.12
C PRO A 40 -5.04 -3.38 4.57
N ARG A 41 -4.68 -4.41 3.80
CA ARG A 41 -4.97 -5.80 4.15
C ARG A 41 -4.14 -6.27 5.34
N LEU A 42 -2.92 -5.74 5.47
CA LEU A 42 -2.04 -5.95 6.61
C LEU A 42 -1.26 -4.67 6.85
N SER A 43 -1.13 -4.30 8.12
CA SER A 43 -0.34 -3.16 8.56
C SER A 43 0.42 -3.55 9.83
N ILE A 44 1.72 -3.28 9.85
CA ILE A 44 2.61 -3.52 10.99
C ILE A 44 3.36 -2.22 11.30
N GLY A 45 3.41 -1.85 12.57
CA GLY A 45 4.00 -0.59 13.02
C GLY A 45 3.09 0.61 12.74
N ALA A 46 3.67 1.81 12.77
CA ALA A 46 2.95 3.04 12.47
C ALA A 46 2.79 3.20 10.96
N VAL A 47 1.56 3.09 10.48
CA VAL A 47 1.19 3.35 9.09
C VAL A 47 0.00 4.30 9.10
N ALA A 48 0.12 5.41 8.39
CA ALA A 48 -0.95 6.38 8.22
C ALA A 48 -1.10 6.72 6.75
N CYS A 49 -2.34 6.96 6.33
CA CYS A 49 -2.64 7.40 4.97
C CYS A 49 -3.44 8.69 5.03
N ASP A 50 -3.14 9.62 4.13
CA ASP A 50 -4.01 10.74 3.79
C ASP A 50 -4.32 10.75 2.29
N SER A 51 -5.07 11.75 1.81
CA SER A 51 -5.48 11.86 0.41
C SER A 51 -4.34 12.10 -0.58
N SER A 52 -3.10 12.25 -0.11
CA SER A 52 -1.93 12.60 -0.93
C SER A 52 -0.74 11.67 -0.75
N ALA A 53 -0.60 11.02 0.40
CA ALA A 53 0.58 10.22 0.71
C ALA A 53 0.32 9.07 1.71
N LEU A 54 1.21 8.08 1.63
CA LEU A 54 1.41 7.03 2.62
C LEU A 54 2.57 7.41 3.55
N LYS A 55 2.31 7.45 4.86
CA LYS A 55 3.30 7.71 5.90
C LYS A 55 3.61 6.41 6.63
N LEU A 56 4.89 6.09 6.70
CA LEU A 56 5.43 4.86 7.27
C LEU A 56 6.40 5.24 8.38
N GLY A 57 6.06 4.93 9.63
CA GLY A 57 6.99 5.05 10.74
C GLY A 57 8.20 4.13 10.56
N GLY A 58 9.21 4.26 11.42
CA GLY A 58 10.36 3.36 11.40
C GLY A 58 9.94 1.90 11.56
N GLN A 59 10.60 1.00 10.82
CA GLN A 59 10.37 -0.44 10.86
C GLN A 59 8.89 -0.83 10.64
N SER A 60 8.25 -0.19 9.66
CA SER A 60 6.84 -0.40 9.34
C SER A 60 6.63 -1.08 7.99
N PHE A 61 5.43 -1.65 7.84
CA PHE A 61 5.06 -2.45 6.69
C PHE A 61 3.56 -2.33 6.42
N ALA A 62 3.18 -2.25 5.15
CA ALA A 62 1.79 -2.25 4.70
C ALA A 62 1.62 -3.08 3.43
N LEU A 63 0.50 -3.81 3.36
CA LEU A 63 0.08 -4.58 2.20
C LEU A 63 -1.30 -4.13 1.77
N PHE A 64 -1.46 -3.85 0.48
CA PHE A 64 -2.71 -3.45 -0.15
C PHE A 64 -3.04 -4.41 -1.29
N VAL A 65 -4.33 -4.66 -1.48
CA VAL A 65 -4.86 -5.42 -2.61
C VAL A 65 -5.67 -4.45 -3.46
N LEU A 66 -5.38 -4.41 -4.77
CA LEU A 66 -6.09 -3.59 -5.76
C LEU A 66 -7.25 -4.36 -6.38
#